data_AF-A0A8E2H207-F1
#
_entry.id   AF-A0A8E2H207-F1
#
_cell.length_a   1.000
_cell.length_b   1.000
_cell.length_c   1.000
_cell.angle_alpha   90.00
_cell.angle_beta   90.00
_cell.angle_gamma   90.00
#
_symmetry.space_group_name_H-M   'P 1'
#
loop_
_entity.id
_entity.type
_entity.pdbx_description
1 polymer ?
#
loop_
_entity_poly.entity_id
_entity_poly.type
_entity_poly.pdbx_seq_one_letter_code
_entity_poly.pdbx_strand_id
1 'polypeptide(L)'
;MCSYLFKVDSTYRFRRLVPKDIIAQALILTASGKPRTEWNISLNTKDHETAKRLRVPHIVDTDRQTDEARAKIVQGQQATPKDPTAQAREREEAAAMAALAAESQARREARGGLRTLWRKRRATSIAALTPEQAAAVDLLKERDAKIEELTAAIAVMEKDKYGPAFQAEQAEATAKQRAEQVARLAQNVPQAASITGLYERYALSGSANPKTVARWRPRVASFVEHLGLDDVTGVKRGDLNNWTAALIAKGLAKKTVADGYLPPVKVILGLAYDDELIQSNPSSGLKVRGPSAVMVRDRDLTDDEAITILRGSLQPQSERLSPEHALARRWVPWLCAYTGARVAEMTPTACWRHTAGARRVGCACDPRGRINQGRQGPSCAPASPFD
;
A
#
# COMPACT_ATOMS: atom_id res chain seq x y z
N MET A 1 -14.48 27.95 8.95
CA MET A 1 -15.80 27.74 9.58
C MET A 1 -15.59 26.94 10.85
N CYS A 2 -16.18 27.32 12.00
CA CYS A 2 -16.07 26.52 13.22
C CYS A 2 -16.96 25.29 13.11
N SER A 3 -16.35 24.11 13.22
CA SER A 3 -16.90 22.80 12.81
C SER A 3 -18.16 22.34 13.57
N TYR A 4 -18.59 23.02 14.64
CA TYR A 4 -19.65 22.55 15.54
C TYR A 4 -20.63 23.64 16.01
N LEU A 5 -20.59 24.85 15.43
CA LEU A 5 -21.49 25.94 15.80
C LEU A 5 -22.62 26.10 14.79
N PHE A 6 -23.86 26.10 15.28
CA PHE A 6 -25.07 26.27 14.48
C PHE A 6 -25.97 27.32 15.14
N LYS A 7 -26.56 28.24 14.37
CA LYS A 7 -27.45 29.27 14.90
C LYS A 7 -28.90 28.83 14.70
N VAL A 8 -29.69 28.85 15.77
CA VAL A 8 -31.14 28.61 15.74
C VAL A 8 -31.81 29.84 16.29
N ASP A 9 -32.70 30.43 15.50
CA ASP A 9 -33.35 31.72 15.77
C ASP A 9 -32.32 32.83 16.06
N SER A 10 -32.12 33.14 17.34
CA SER A 10 -31.18 34.17 17.81
C SER A 10 -30.01 33.65 18.63
N THR A 11 -29.95 32.35 18.94
CA THR A 11 -28.98 31.77 19.88
C THR A 11 -28.07 30.74 19.19
N TYR A 12 -26.78 30.76 19.52
CA TYR A 12 -25.83 29.76 19.05
C TYR A 12 -25.93 28.46 19.84
N ARG A 13 -25.82 27.34 19.12
CA ARG A 13 -25.85 25.97 19.64
C ARG A 13 -24.58 25.23 19.22
N PHE A 14 -24.12 24.35 20.09
CA PHE A 14 -23.10 23.35 19.80
C PHE A 14 -23.78 22.09 19.25
N ARG A 15 -23.47 21.73 18.01
CA ARG A 15 -23.99 20.53 17.33
C ARG A 15 -22.85 19.62 16.89
N ARG A 16 -22.87 18.36 17.33
CA ARG A 16 -21.90 17.32 16.95
C ARG A 16 -22.59 15.97 16.80
N LEU A 17 -22.31 15.26 15.71
CA LEU A 17 -22.82 13.90 15.49
C LEU A 17 -22.03 12.88 16.32
N VAL A 18 -22.72 11.87 16.83
CA VAL A 18 -22.08 10.71 17.48
C VAL A 18 -21.53 9.77 16.39
N PRO A 19 -20.29 9.25 16.52
CA PRO A 19 -19.74 8.28 15.58
C PRO A 19 -20.61 7.02 15.42
N LYS A 20 -20.74 6.51 14.18
CA LYS A 20 -21.65 5.40 13.84
C LYS A 20 -21.31 4.09 14.56
N ASP A 21 -20.03 3.85 14.82
CA ASP A 21 -19.50 2.72 15.60
C ASP A 21 -20.07 2.67 17.02
N ILE A 22 -20.25 3.85 17.64
CA ILE A 22 -20.80 4.00 18.99
C ILE A 22 -22.32 3.90 18.99
N ILE A 23 -22.98 4.47 17.96
CA ILE A 23 -24.45 4.38 17.78
C ILE A 23 -24.88 2.92 17.62
N ALA A 24 -24.16 2.15 16.79
CA ALA A 24 -24.49 0.75 16.51
C ALA A 24 -24.46 -0.14 17.76
N GLN A 25 -23.62 0.22 18.74
CA GLN A 25 -23.48 -0.51 20.00
C GLN A 25 -24.29 0.12 21.15
N ALA A 26 -25.10 1.15 20.86
CA ALA A 26 -25.96 1.83 21.83
C ALA A 26 -25.24 2.30 23.12
N LEU A 27 -23.96 2.68 23.02
CA LEU A 27 -23.12 2.96 24.21
C LEU A 27 -23.33 4.33 24.84
N ILE A 28 -23.88 5.28 24.07
CA ILE A 28 -24.25 6.61 24.57
C ILE A 28 -25.76 6.76 24.37
N LEU A 29 -26.50 6.87 25.48
CA LEU A 29 -27.96 6.94 25.50
C LEU A 29 -28.47 8.35 25.78
N THR A 30 -29.68 8.66 25.30
CA THR A 30 -30.45 9.84 25.70
C THR A 30 -31.12 9.60 27.06
N ALA A 31 -31.67 10.66 27.67
CA ALA A 31 -32.47 10.53 28.89
C ALA A 31 -33.69 9.60 28.73
N SER A 32 -34.16 9.42 27.49
CA SER A 32 -35.23 8.48 27.11
C SER A 32 -34.75 7.05 26.85
N GLY A 33 -33.48 6.73 27.10
CA GLY A 33 -32.90 5.39 26.93
C GLY A 33 -32.63 4.97 25.47
N LYS A 34 -32.83 5.86 24.50
CA LYS A 34 -32.54 5.59 23.08
C LYS A 34 -31.07 5.90 22.76
N PRO A 35 -30.44 5.24 21.77
CA PRO A 35 -29.10 5.60 21.32
C PRO A 35 -29.05 7.06 20.87
N ARG A 36 -28.11 7.83 21.42
CA ARG A 36 -27.92 9.23 21.08
C ARG A 36 -27.27 9.34 19.71
N THR A 37 -27.91 10.07 18.80
CA THR A 37 -27.42 10.30 17.44
C THR A 37 -26.60 11.59 17.31
N GLU A 38 -26.94 12.60 18.10
CA GLU A 38 -26.22 13.88 18.14
C GLU A 38 -26.24 14.54 19.53
N TRP A 39 -25.20 15.35 19.80
CA TRP A 39 -25.21 16.34 20.86
C TRP A 39 -25.65 17.68 20.28
N ASN A 40 -26.69 18.28 20.86
CA ASN A 40 -27.25 19.56 20.42
C ASN A 40 -27.55 20.46 21.62
N ILE A 41 -26.54 21.23 22.04
CA ILE A 41 -26.54 21.98 23.31
C ILE A 41 -26.66 23.48 23.03
N SER A 42 -27.57 24.18 23.71
CA SER A 42 -27.67 25.65 23.62
C SER A 42 -26.51 26.31 24.35
N LEU A 43 -25.84 27.28 23.72
CA LEU A 43 -24.78 28.08 24.36
C LEU A 43 -25.32 29.38 24.99
N ASN A 44 -26.64 29.64 24.88
CA ASN A 44 -27.34 30.79 25.45
C ASN A 44 -26.68 32.15 25.16
N THR A 45 -26.07 32.28 23.99
CA THR A 45 -25.46 33.53 23.52
C THR A 45 -25.91 33.86 22.10
N LYS A 46 -26.14 35.14 21.86
CA LYS A 46 -26.40 35.70 20.52
C LYS A 46 -25.12 36.11 19.81
N ASP A 47 -24.04 36.32 20.56
CA ASP A 47 -22.74 36.73 20.05
C ASP A 47 -21.90 35.51 19.62
N HIS A 48 -21.39 35.58 18.39
CA HIS A 48 -20.62 34.52 17.76
C HIS A 48 -19.25 34.32 18.40
N GLU A 49 -18.55 35.38 18.80
CA GLU A 49 -17.22 35.26 19.41
C GLU A 49 -17.30 34.63 20.80
N THR A 50 -18.29 35.06 21.60
CA THR A 50 -18.62 34.40 22.87
C THR A 50 -18.99 32.92 22.66
N ALA A 51 -19.77 32.60 21.63
CA ALA A 51 -20.11 31.21 21.29
C ALA A 51 -18.87 30.35 20.92
N LYS A 52 -17.85 30.95 20.28
CA LYS A 52 -16.59 30.23 19.99
C LYS A 52 -15.82 29.84 21.23
N ARG A 53 -15.88 30.65 22.29
CA ARG A 53 -15.22 30.35 23.57
C ARG A 53 -16.01 29.28 24.33
N LEU A 54 -17.33 29.46 24.41
CA LEU A 54 -18.22 28.55 25.14
C LEU A 54 -18.32 27.13 24.52
N ARG A 55 -17.99 26.94 23.24
CA ARG A 55 -17.99 25.58 22.66
C ARG A 55 -16.87 24.68 23.18
N VAL A 56 -15.73 25.24 23.61
CA VAL A 56 -14.50 24.46 23.86
C VAL A 56 -14.72 23.41 24.96
N PRO A 57 -15.35 23.72 26.12
CA PRO A 57 -15.67 22.72 27.13
C PRO A 57 -16.54 21.58 26.61
N HIS A 58 -17.52 21.87 25.72
CA HIS A 58 -18.38 20.85 25.14
C HIS A 58 -17.66 19.93 24.15
N ILE A 59 -16.62 20.42 23.46
CA ILE A 59 -15.76 19.57 22.62
C ILE A 59 -15.03 18.57 23.49
N VAL A 60 -14.37 19.04 24.56
CA VAL A 60 -13.60 18.19 25.48
C VAL A 60 -14.50 17.13 26.12
N ASP A 61 -15.70 17.51 26.58
CA ASP A 61 -16.62 16.55 27.21
C ASP A 61 -17.15 15.50 26.20
N THR A 62 -17.47 15.90 24.97
CA THR A 62 -17.91 14.96 23.93
C THR A 62 -16.79 14.06 23.41
N ASP A 63 -15.55 14.53 23.37
CA ASP A 63 -14.37 13.69 23.09
C ASP A 63 -14.18 12.65 24.18
N ARG A 64 -14.20 13.06 25.45
CA ARG A 64 -14.11 12.14 26.60
C ARG A 64 -15.19 11.05 26.55
N GLN A 65 -16.46 11.42 26.31
CA GLN A 65 -17.55 10.44 26.17
C GLN A 65 -17.34 9.47 24.99
N THR A 66 -16.78 9.96 23.88
CA THR A 66 -16.48 9.16 22.69
C THR A 66 -15.36 8.16 22.98
N ASP A 67 -14.31 8.60 23.69
CA ASP A 67 -13.16 7.77 24.04
C ASP A 67 -13.52 6.71 25.09
N GLU A 68 -14.32 7.07 26.10
CA GLU A 68 -14.87 6.11 27.08
C GLU A 68 -15.76 5.06 26.40
N ALA A 69 -16.61 5.47 25.45
CA ALA A 69 -17.42 4.54 24.67
C ALA A 69 -16.53 3.60 23.85
N ARG A 70 -15.51 4.11 23.15
CA ARG A 70 -14.56 3.29 22.40
C ARG A 70 -13.76 2.34 23.28
N ALA A 71 -13.38 2.76 24.49
CA ALA A 71 -12.74 1.88 25.46
C ALA A 71 -13.65 0.70 25.84
N LYS A 72 -14.97 0.93 25.99
CA LYS A 72 -15.96 -0.15 26.20
C LYS A 72 -16.09 -1.07 24.99
N ILE A 73 -16.00 -0.54 23.76
CA ILE A 73 -15.94 -1.37 22.54
C ILE A 73 -14.73 -2.30 22.59
N VAL A 74 -13.55 -1.76 22.92
CA VAL A 74 -12.30 -2.52 23.01
C VAL A 74 -12.35 -3.56 24.14
N GLN A 75 -12.95 -3.21 25.28
CA GLN A 75 -13.17 -4.14 26.40
C GLN A 75 -14.17 -5.25 26.03
N GLY A 76 -15.25 -4.93 25.30
CA GLY A 76 -16.19 -5.93 24.77
C GLY A 76 -15.64 -6.77 23.62
N GLN A 77 -14.62 -6.27 22.92
CA GLN A 77 -13.83 -7.00 21.91
C GLN A 77 -12.65 -7.77 22.50
N GLN A 78 -12.49 -7.82 23.83
CA GLN A 78 -11.62 -8.81 24.45
C GLN A 78 -12.15 -10.19 24.08
N ALA A 79 -11.39 -10.82 23.19
CA ALA A 79 -11.41 -12.20 22.74
C ALA A 79 -12.61 -13.03 23.21
N THR A 80 -13.41 -13.51 22.26
CA THR A 80 -13.92 -14.88 22.41
C THR A 80 -12.73 -15.73 22.87
N PRO A 81 -12.76 -16.32 24.07
CA PRO A 81 -11.64 -17.11 24.54
C PRO A 81 -11.47 -18.22 23.50
N LYS A 82 -10.35 -18.23 22.75
CA LYS A 82 -9.99 -19.47 22.05
C LYS A 82 -10.02 -20.54 23.14
N ASP A 83 -10.70 -21.65 22.88
CA ASP A 83 -10.86 -22.76 23.82
C ASP A 83 -9.57 -22.94 24.65
N PRO A 84 -9.62 -22.79 25.99
CA PRO A 84 -8.42 -22.82 26.83
C PRO A 84 -7.62 -24.11 26.63
N THR A 85 -8.28 -25.20 26.22
CA THR A 85 -7.61 -26.45 25.84
C THR A 85 -6.83 -26.34 24.53
N ALA A 86 -7.37 -25.64 23.53
CA ALA A 86 -6.68 -25.39 22.26
C ALA A 86 -5.46 -24.48 22.44
N GLN A 87 -5.54 -23.46 23.29
CA GLN A 87 -4.39 -22.60 23.60
C GLN A 87 -3.30 -23.34 24.38
N ALA A 88 -3.68 -24.24 25.29
CA ALA A 88 -2.73 -25.08 26.02
C ALA A 88 -2.00 -26.03 25.05
N ARG A 89 -2.74 -26.67 24.13
CA ARG A 89 -2.16 -27.53 23.07
C ARG A 89 -1.22 -26.77 22.14
N GLU A 90 -1.61 -25.59 21.64
CA GLU A 90 -0.73 -24.75 20.80
C GLU A 90 0.57 -24.38 21.54
N ARG A 91 0.51 -24.09 22.85
CA ARG A 91 1.70 -23.78 23.67
C ARG A 91 2.56 -25.00 23.92
N GLU A 92 1.95 -26.15 24.15
CA GLU A 92 2.64 -27.43 24.35
C GLU A 92 3.33 -27.89 23.07
N GLU A 93 2.67 -27.80 21.91
CA GLU A 93 3.25 -28.06 20.59
C GLU A 93 4.40 -27.11 20.27
N ALA A 94 4.25 -25.82 20.54
CA ALA A 94 5.32 -24.84 20.35
C ALA A 94 6.51 -25.11 21.28
N ALA A 95 6.26 -25.48 22.54
CA ALA A 95 7.30 -25.84 23.50
C ALA A 95 8.01 -27.14 23.09
N ALA A 96 7.29 -28.14 22.60
CA ALA A 96 7.84 -29.39 22.07
C ALA A 96 8.72 -29.14 20.83
N MET A 97 8.24 -28.31 19.89
CA MET A 97 9.02 -27.91 18.71
C MET A 97 10.27 -27.11 19.09
N ALA A 98 10.17 -26.21 20.06
CA ALA A 98 11.31 -25.45 20.57
C ALA A 98 12.33 -26.36 21.28
N ALA A 99 11.87 -27.31 22.08
CA ALA A 99 12.73 -28.29 22.74
C ALA A 99 13.46 -29.19 21.71
N LEU A 100 12.75 -29.68 20.69
CA LEU A 100 13.34 -30.47 19.62
C LEU A 100 14.38 -29.66 18.81
N ALA A 101 14.09 -28.37 18.57
CA ALA A 101 15.03 -27.47 17.90
C ALA A 101 16.29 -27.20 18.74
N ALA A 102 16.12 -26.93 20.03
CA ALA A 102 17.22 -26.73 20.98
C ALA A 102 18.08 -27.99 21.10
N GLU A 103 17.46 -29.17 21.17
CA GLU A 103 18.15 -30.45 21.19
C GLU A 103 18.93 -30.69 19.87
N SER A 104 18.29 -30.46 18.73
CA SER A 104 18.93 -30.56 17.41
C SER A 104 20.14 -29.62 17.30
N GLN A 105 20.02 -28.40 17.84
CA GLN A 105 21.09 -27.41 17.86
C GLN A 105 22.24 -27.85 18.78
N ALA A 106 21.96 -28.26 20.02
CA ALA A 106 22.97 -28.77 20.95
C ALA A 106 23.72 -29.98 20.35
N ARG A 107 23.01 -30.91 19.72
CA ARG A 107 23.60 -32.06 19.02
C ARG A 107 24.48 -31.64 17.82
N ARG A 108 24.19 -30.51 17.16
CA ARG A 108 24.99 -29.98 16.04
C ARG A 108 26.25 -29.28 16.56
N GLU A 109 26.12 -28.51 17.64
CA GLU A 109 27.23 -27.80 18.29
C GLU A 109 28.23 -28.78 18.89
N ALA A 110 27.75 -29.77 19.67
CA ALA A 110 28.59 -30.83 20.24
C ALA A 110 29.37 -31.63 19.17
N ARG A 111 28.81 -31.76 17.96
CA ARG A 111 29.42 -32.47 16.82
C ARG A 111 30.05 -31.53 15.78
N GLY A 112 30.19 -30.23 16.07
CA GLY A 112 30.62 -29.22 15.09
C GLY A 112 32.01 -29.50 14.48
N GLY A 113 32.97 -29.87 15.33
CA GLY A 113 34.33 -30.23 14.91
C GLY A 113 34.34 -31.47 14.01
N LEU A 114 33.64 -32.54 14.43
CA LEU A 114 33.49 -33.76 13.64
C LEU A 114 32.81 -33.49 12.29
N ARG A 115 31.73 -32.71 12.27
CA ARG A 115 31.03 -32.34 11.02
C ARG A 115 31.94 -31.62 10.04
N THR A 116 32.81 -30.73 10.53
CA THR A 116 33.79 -30.03 9.69
C THR A 116 34.82 -30.99 9.11
N LEU A 117 35.33 -31.91 9.92
CA LEU A 117 36.26 -32.96 9.48
C LEU A 117 35.62 -33.89 8.44
N TRP A 118 34.39 -34.34 8.67
CA TRP A 118 33.66 -35.21 7.74
C TRP A 118 33.29 -34.50 6.43
N ARG A 119 32.99 -33.19 6.44
CA ARG A 119 32.83 -32.40 5.20
C ARG A 119 34.12 -32.38 4.37
N LYS A 120 35.27 -32.18 5.02
CA LYS A 120 36.57 -32.22 4.33
C LYS A 120 36.85 -33.60 3.75
N ARG A 121 36.66 -34.66 4.55
CA ARG A 121 36.85 -36.05 4.11
C ARG A 121 35.93 -36.44 2.95
N ARG A 122 34.66 -36.03 3.00
CA ARG A 122 33.69 -36.24 1.91
C ARG A 122 34.16 -35.63 0.58
N ALA A 123 34.82 -34.47 0.65
CA ALA A 123 35.35 -33.75 -0.51
C ALA A 123 36.75 -34.24 -0.95
N THR A 124 37.40 -35.13 -0.19
CA THR A 124 38.77 -35.63 -0.44
C THR A 124 38.75 -37.17 -0.59
N SER A 125 39.92 -37.79 -0.72
CA SER A 125 40.07 -39.25 -0.85
C SER A 125 39.51 -40.01 0.36
N ILE A 126 38.82 -41.12 0.05
CA ILE A 126 38.16 -42.03 1.01
C ILE A 126 39.13 -43.13 1.49
N ALA A 127 40.33 -43.22 0.92
CA ALA A 127 41.27 -44.34 1.13
C ALA A 127 41.70 -44.58 2.59
N ALA A 128 41.59 -43.58 3.47
CA ALA A 128 41.93 -43.68 4.89
C ALA A 128 40.71 -43.96 5.80
N LEU A 129 39.53 -44.26 5.24
CA LEU A 129 38.30 -44.57 5.97
C LEU A 129 38.09 -46.09 6.11
N THR A 130 37.40 -46.50 7.16
CA THR A 130 36.94 -47.89 7.31
C THR A 130 35.92 -48.24 6.21
N PRO A 131 35.78 -49.51 5.80
CA PRO A 131 34.83 -49.91 4.74
C PRO A 131 33.39 -49.42 4.95
N GLU A 132 32.88 -49.48 6.19
CA GLU A 132 31.53 -49.00 6.52
C GLU A 132 31.36 -47.49 6.33
N GLN A 133 32.37 -46.72 6.73
CA GLN A 133 32.39 -45.27 6.57
C GLN A 133 32.55 -44.84 5.11
N ALA A 134 33.32 -45.59 4.33
CA ALA A 134 33.48 -45.38 2.90
C ALA A 134 32.13 -45.56 2.17
N ALA A 135 31.45 -46.68 2.42
CA ALA A 135 30.13 -46.96 1.84
C ALA A 135 29.09 -45.86 2.20
N ALA A 136 29.10 -45.38 3.45
CA ALA A 136 28.21 -44.28 3.86
C ALA A 136 28.51 -42.96 3.12
N VAL A 137 29.79 -42.66 2.86
CA VAL A 137 30.20 -41.47 2.09
C VAL A 137 29.81 -41.61 0.61
N ASP A 138 29.92 -42.81 0.04
CA ASP A 138 29.55 -43.07 -1.36
C ASP A 138 28.04 -42.90 -1.58
N LEU A 139 27.20 -43.47 -0.71
CA LEU A 139 25.74 -43.25 -0.74
C LEU A 139 25.37 -41.76 -0.66
N LEU A 140 26.10 -40.99 0.15
CA LEU A 140 25.91 -39.55 0.26
C LEU A 140 26.37 -38.79 -1.00
N LYS A 141 27.40 -39.27 -1.72
CA LYS A 141 27.85 -38.69 -2.98
C LYS A 141 26.85 -38.99 -4.10
N GLU A 142 26.33 -40.21 -4.17
CA GLU A 142 25.26 -40.60 -5.11
C GLU A 142 24.02 -39.73 -4.92
N ARG A 143 23.59 -39.54 -3.68
CA ARG A 143 22.45 -38.67 -3.37
C ARG A 143 22.69 -37.23 -3.80
N ASP A 144 23.88 -36.68 -3.52
CA ASP A 144 24.19 -35.30 -3.91
C ASP A 144 24.29 -35.14 -5.43
N ALA A 145 24.86 -36.12 -6.15
CA ALA A 145 24.84 -36.15 -7.61
C ALA A 145 23.40 -36.17 -8.15
N LYS A 146 22.50 -36.93 -7.50
CA LYS A 146 21.08 -36.94 -7.90
C LYS A 146 20.40 -35.60 -7.63
N ILE A 147 20.72 -34.94 -6.52
CA ILE A 147 20.21 -33.59 -6.22
C ILE A 147 20.73 -32.61 -7.28
N GLU A 148 22.01 -32.65 -7.62
CA GLU A 148 22.61 -31.80 -8.65
C GLU A 148 21.93 -32.00 -10.01
N GLU A 149 21.71 -33.25 -10.44
CA GLU A 149 20.96 -33.60 -11.65
C GLU A 149 19.55 -32.99 -11.65
N LEU A 150 18.81 -33.15 -10.55
CA LEU A 150 17.47 -32.59 -10.41
C LEU A 150 17.48 -31.05 -10.43
N THR A 151 18.45 -30.42 -9.76
CA THR A 151 18.58 -28.95 -9.77
C THR A 151 18.95 -28.42 -11.15
N ALA A 152 19.80 -29.12 -11.91
CA ALA A 152 20.12 -28.77 -13.28
C ALA A 152 18.88 -28.89 -14.20
N ALA A 153 18.10 -29.97 -14.04
CA ALA A 153 16.85 -30.14 -14.78
C ALA A 153 15.83 -29.03 -14.48
N ILE A 154 15.69 -28.61 -13.21
CA ILE A 154 14.84 -27.48 -12.83
C ILE A 154 15.33 -26.19 -13.48
N ALA A 155 16.65 -25.93 -13.48
CA ALA A 155 17.21 -24.72 -14.08
C ALA A 155 16.97 -24.64 -15.60
N VAL A 156 17.00 -25.77 -16.31
CA VAL A 156 16.62 -25.83 -17.74
C VAL A 156 15.13 -25.54 -17.92
N MET A 157 14.27 -26.19 -17.14
CA MET A 157 12.82 -25.96 -17.18
C MET A 157 12.45 -24.50 -16.85
N GLU A 158 13.16 -23.84 -15.95
CA GLU A 158 12.96 -22.42 -15.63
C GLU A 158 13.42 -21.50 -16.77
N LYS A 159 14.54 -21.83 -17.43
CA LYS A 159 14.98 -21.10 -18.64
C LYS A 159 13.97 -21.24 -19.78
N ASP A 160 13.35 -22.39 -19.95
CA ASP A 160 12.34 -22.59 -20.99
C ASP A 160 11.02 -21.89 -20.63
N LYS A 161 10.62 -21.90 -19.36
CA LYS A 161 9.39 -21.23 -18.87
C LYS A 161 9.49 -19.71 -18.78
N TYR A 162 10.67 -19.16 -18.50
CA TYR A 162 10.86 -17.71 -18.23
C TYR A 162 11.95 -17.06 -19.10
N GLY A 163 12.39 -17.76 -20.15
CA GLY A 163 13.47 -17.33 -21.04
C GLY A 163 13.10 -16.14 -21.94
N PRO A 164 14.06 -15.70 -22.77
CA PRO A 164 13.89 -14.54 -23.64
C PRO A 164 12.71 -14.68 -24.62
N ALA A 165 12.39 -15.91 -25.07
CA ALA A 165 11.23 -16.18 -25.91
C ALA A 165 9.90 -15.91 -25.19
N PHE A 166 9.76 -16.38 -23.93
CA PHE A 166 8.58 -16.11 -23.11
C PHE A 166 8.44 -14.62 -22.78
N GLN A 167 9.55 -13.93 -22.53
CA GLN A 167 9.54 -12.47 -22.32
C GLN A 167 9.12 -11.71 -23.60
N ALA A 168 9.58 -12.15 -24.77
CA ALA A 168 9.17 -11.58 -26.05
C ALA A 168 7.68 -11.83 -26.32
N GLU A 169 7.17 -13.04 -26.06
CA GLU A 169 5.75 -13.37 -26.19
C GLU A 169 4.89 -12.53 -25.24
N GLN A 170 5.32 -12.32 -23.99
CA GLN A 170 4.64 -11.43 -23.06
C GLN A 170 4.66 -9.98 -23.51
N ALA A 171 5.78 -9.50 -24.07
CA ALA A 171 5.91 -8.15 -24.61
C ALA A 171 4.98 -7.96 -25.81
N GLU A 172 4.88 -8.96 -26.70
CA GLU A 172 3.97 -8.94 -27.83
C GLU A 172 2.50 -8.99 -27.37
N ALA A 173 2.17 -9.84 -26.39
CA ALA A 173 0.83 -9.93 -25.81
C ALA A 173 0.43 -8.61 -25.13
N THR A 174 1.33 -7.97 -24.39
CA THR A 174 1.05 -6.64 -23.80
C THR A 174 0.98 -5.55 -24.85
N ALA A 175 1.76 -5.61 -25.93
CA ALA A 175 1.64 -4.70 -27.06
C ALA A 175 0.28 -4.87 -27.77
N LYS A 176 -0.17 -6.10 -28.02
CA LYS A 176 -1.50 -6.41 -28.57
C LYS A 176 -2.61 -5.91 -27.65
N GLN A 177 -2.54 -6.18 -26.35
CA GLN A 177 -3.52 -5.67 -25.38
C GLN A 177 -3.57 -4.15 -25.35
N ARG A 178 -2.42 -3.47 -25.44
CA ARG A 178 -2.38 -1.99 -25.56
C ARG A 178 -3.03 -1.54 -26.88
N ALA A 179 -2.71 -2.17 -28.00
CA ALA A 179 -3.29 -1.83 -29.30
C ALA A 179 -4.82 -2.05 -29.32
N GLU A 180 -5.31 -3.14 -28.74
CA GLU A 180 -6.75 -3.41 -28.58
C GLU A 180 -7.41 -2.40 -27.65
N GLN A 181 -6.76 -2.04 -26.54
CA GLN A 181 -7.25 -1.01 -25.63
C GLN A 181 -7.30 0.37 -26.32
N VAL A 182 -6.30 0.71 -27.14
CA VAL A 182 -6.29 1.90 -27.99
C VAL A 182 -7.46 1.87 -28.97
N ALA A 183 -7.67 0.75 -29.68
CA ALA A 183 -8.76 0.61 -30.64
C ALA A 183 -10.15 0.73 -29.97
N ARG A 184 -10.34 0.12 -28.79
CA ARG A 184 -11.59 0.22 -28.02
C ARG A 184 -11.85 1.62 -27.49
N LEU A 185 -10.83 2.32 -27.02
CA LEU A 185 -10.96 3.70 -26.54
C LEU A 185 -11.21 4.67 -27.71
N ALA A 186 -10.58 4.45 -28.87
CA ALA A 186 -10.83 5.21 -30.08
C ALA A 186 -12.28 5.08 -30.58
N GLN A 187 -12.89 3.89 -30.42
CA GLN A 187 -14.30 3.64 -30.77
C GLN A 187 -15.30 4.38 -29.86
N ASN A 188 -14.87 4.81 -28.67
CA ASN A 188 -15.71 5.47 -27.66
C ASN A 188 -15.35 6.95 -27.45
N VAL A 189 -14.71 7.62 -28.40
CA VAL A 189 -14.47 9.07 -28.31
C VAL A 189 -15.75 9.82 -28.75
N PRO A 190 -16.56 10.38 -27.85
CA PRO A 190 -17.58 11.33 -28.26
C PRO A 190 -16.88 12.58 -28.81
N GLN A 191 -17.14 12.89 -30.09
CA GLN A 191 -16.77 14.09 -30.85
C GLN A 191 -15.30 14.55 -30.75
N ALA A 192 -14.68 14.86 -31.89
CA ALA A 192 -13.29 15.34 -31.99
C ALA A 192 -12.95 16.50 -31.03
N ALA A 193 -13.95 17.22 -30.50
CA ALA A 193 -13.81 18.33 -29.58
C ALA A 193 -13.93 17.99 -28.07
N SER A 194 -14.09 16.74 -27.62
CA SER A 194 -14.20 16.43 -26.18
C SER A 194 -12.87 16.59 -25.43
N ILE A 195 -12.89 17.24 -24.26
CA ILE A 195 -11.70 17.45 -23.41
C ILE A 195 -11.20 16.09 -22.89
N THR A 196 -12.13 15.24 -22.44
CA THR A 196 -11.84 13.89 -21.94
C THR A 196 -11.32 12.99 -23.07
N GLY A 197 -11.92 13.08 -24.26
CA GLY A 197 -11.51 12.35 -25.45
C GLY A 197 -10.07 12.68 -25.88
N LEU A 198 -9.74 13.97 -25.97
CA LEU A 198 -8.37 14.42 -26.29
C LEU A 198 -7.36 13.98 -25.23
N TYR A 199 -7.76 13.98 -23.95
CA TYR A 199 -6.91 13.49 -22.87
C TYR A 199 -6.61 11.99 -22.98
N GLU A 200 -7.62 11.15 -23.28
CA GLU A 200 -7.38 9.72 -23.46
C GLU A 200 -6.55 9.45 -24.71
N ARG A 201 -6.73 10.21 -25.81
CA ARG A 201 -5.82 10.16 -26.97
C ARG A 201 -4.38 10.49 -26.57
N TYR A 202 -4.17 11.53 -25.76
CA TYR A 202 -2.85 11.83 -25.21
C TYR A 202 -2.29 10.68 -24.35
N ALA A 203 -3.11 10.11 -23.47
CA ALA A 203 -2.73 8.98 -22.63
C ALA A 203 -2.28 7.76 -23.45
N LEU A 204 -2.90 7.53 -24.60
CA LEU A 204 -2.61 6.42 -25.50
C LEU A 204 -1.37 6.64 -26.37
N SER A 205 -0.99 7.89 -26.63
CA SER A 205 0.21 8.22 -27.42
C SER A 205 1.52 7.70 -26.83
N GLY A 206 1.54 7.32 -25.54
CA GLY A 206 2.74 6.86 -24.86
C GLY A 206 3.75 7.96 -24.52
N SER A 207 3.42 9.23 -24.79
CA SER A 207 4.29 10.38 -24.54
C SER A 207 4.53 10.69 -23.04
N ALA A 208 3.72 10.12 -22.14
CA ALA A 208 3.84 10.32 -20.69
C ALA A 208 3.97 9.00 -19.91
N ASN A 209 4.65 9.08 -18.76
CA ASN A 209 4.74 7.97 -17.83
C ASN A 209 3.32 7.53 -17.36
N PRO A 210 3.00 6.22 -17.32
CA PRO A 210 1.68 5.74 -16.86
C PRO A 210 1.24 6.26 -15.49
N LYS A 211 2.18 6.48 -14.56
CA LYS A 211 1.87 7.08 -13.24
C LYS A 211 1.41 8.53 -13.36
N THR A 212 1.99 9.29 -14.28
CA THR A 212 1.61 10.68 -14.54
C THR A 212 0.21 10.74 -15.15
N VAL A 213 -0.08 9.87 -16.13
CA VAL A 213 -1.40 9.75 -16.73
C VAL A 213 -2.46 9.42 -15.67
N ALA A 214 -2.23 8.39 -14.84
CA ALA A 214 -3.16 8.04 -13.77
C ALA A 214 -3.40 9.20 -12.79
N ARG A 215 -2.35 9.98 -12.47
CA ARG A 215 -2.45 11.16 -11.59
C ARG A 215 -3.21 12.33 -12.23
N TRP A 216 -3.15 12.47 -13.54
CA TRP A 216 -3.75 13.58 -14.28
C TRP A 216 -5.24 13.38 -14.57
N ARG A 217 -5.70 12.15 -14.79
CA ARG A 217 -7.14 11.82 -14.98
C ARG A 217 -8.11 12.55 -14.04
N PRO A 218 -8.00 12.45 -12.71
CA PRO A 218 -8.95 13.11 -11.80
C PRO A 218 -8.88 14.65 -11.88
N ARG A 219 -7.76 15.23 -12.34
CA ARG A 219 -7.59 16.68 -12.50
C ARG A 219 -8.31 17.19 -13.74
N VAL A 220 -8.27 16.41 -14.82
CA VAL A 220 -9.04 16.67 -16.04
C VAL A 220 -10.53 16.56 -15.74
N ALA A 221 -10.95 15.52 -15.03
CA ALA A 221 -12.35 15.38 -14.59
C ALA A 221 -12.81 16.60 -13.75
N SER A 222 -11.98 17.08 -12.83
CA SER A 222 -12.27 18.29 -12.05
C SER A 222 -12.35 19.58 -12.88
N PHE A 223 -11.72 19.62 -14.06
CA PHE A 223 -11.85 20.75 -14.98
C PHE A 223 -13.17 20.68 -15.75
N VAL A 224 -13.51 19.49 -16.28
CA VAL A 224 -14.78 19.24 -16.95
C VAL A 224 -15.97 19.50 -16.01
N GLU A 225 -15.88 19.07 -14.75
CA GLU A 225 -16.88 19.36 -13.71
C GLU A 225 -17.07 20.86 -13.48
N HIS A 226 -16.00 21.66 -13.58
CA HIS A 226 -16.08 23.11 -13.41
C HIS A 226 -16.73 23.82 -14.61
N LEU A 227 -16.44 23.34 -15.81
CA LEU A 227 -17.05 23.87 -17.04
C LEU A 227 -18.51 23.44 -17.18
N GLY A 228 -18.88 22.29 -16.63
CA GLY A 228 -20.21 21.68 -16.77
C GLY A 228 -20.46 21.08 -18.17
N LEU A 229 -19.53 21.26 -19.10
CA LEU A 229 -19.57 20.77 -20.48
C LEU A 229 -18.19 20.20 -20.83
N ASP A 230 -18.18 19.07 -21.54
CA ASP A 230 -16.97 18.37 -22.00
C ASP A 230 -16.67 18.73 -23.46
N ASP A 231 -16.50 20.03 -23.75
CA ASP A 231 -16.21 20.55 -25.09
C ASP A 231 -15.07 21.56 -25.04
N VAL A 232 -14.08 21.38 -25.91
CA VAL A 232 -12.86 22.19 -26.00
C VAL A 232 -13.10 23.49 -26.77
N THR A 233 -14.04 23.51 -27.73
CA THR A 233 -14.24 24.67 -28.62
C THR A 233 -14.80 25.89 -27.87
N GLY A 234 -15.57 25.65 -26.81
CA GLY A 234 -16.13 26.69 -25.94
C GLY A 234 -15.18 27.24 -24.89
N VAL A 235 -13.98 26.65 -24.70
CA VAL A 235 -13.08 27.00 -23.58
C VAL A 235 -12.43 28.36 -23.80
N LYS A 236 -12.74 29.33 -22.93
CA LYS A 236 -12.14 30.66 -22.97
C LYS A 236 -11.07 30.81 -21.90
N ARG A 237 -10.21 31.82 -22.06
CA ARG A 237 -9.22 32.20 -21.03
C ARG A 237 -9.88 32.60 -19.70
N GLY A 238 -11.09 33.16 -19.75
CA GLY A 238 -11.88 33.47 -18.56
C GLY A 238 -12.17 32.23 -17.71
N ASP A 239 -12.52 31.12 -18.34
CA ASP A 239 -12.88 29.88 -17.64
C ASP A 239 -11.67 29.25 -16.95
N LEU A 240 -10.48 29.32 -17.57
CA LEU A 240 -9.23 28.89 -16.94
C LEU A 240 -8.87 29.75 -15.72
N ASN A 241 -9.08 31.06 -15.80
CA ASN A 241 -8.86 31.96 -14.67
C ASN A 241 -9.87 31.70 -13.54
N ASN A 242 -11.15 31.51 -13.87
CA ASN A 242 -12.20 31.20 -12.92
C ASN A 242 -11.96 29.84 -12.24
N TRP A 243 -11.54 28.84 -13.00
CA TRP A 243 -11.21 27.52 -12.47
C TRP A 243 -10.02 27.57 -11.52
N THR A 244 -8.93 28.22 -11.92
CA THR A 244 -7.75 28.36 -11.06
C THR A 244 -8.06 29.18 -9.80
N ALA A 245 -8.88 30.22 -9.89
CA ALA A 245 -9.38 30.96 -8.74
C ALA A 245 -10.27 30.11 -7.83
N ALA A 246 -11.16 29.28 -8.39
CA ALA A 246 -12.00 28.37 -7.64
C ALA A 246 -11.19 27.29 -6.90
N LEU A 247 -10.13 26.76 -7.52
CA LEU A 247 -9.20 25.82 -6.86
C LEU A 247 -8.47 26.49 -5.69
N ILE A 248 -8.05 27.73 -5.85
CA ILE A 248 -7.40 28.50 -4.76
C ILE A 248 -8.41 28.81 -3.64
N ALA A 249 -9.65 29.16 -3.98
CA ALA A 249 -10.73 29.37 -3.02
C ALA A 249 -11.08 28.10 -2.23
N LYS A 250 -10.91 26.91 -2.84
CA LYS A 250 -11.00 25.60 -2.16
C LYS A 250 -9.82 25.32 -1.22
N GLY A 251 -8.83 26.22 -1.13
CA GLY A 251 -7.68 26.10 -0.24
C GLY A 251 -6.46 25.41 -0.85
N LEU A 252 -6.43 25.17 -2.17
CA LEU A 252 -5.25 24.60 -2.82
C LEU A 252 -4.13 25.65 -2.94
N ALA A 253 -2.90 25.22 -2.65
CA ALA A 253 -1.74 26.08 -2.83
C ALA A 253 -1.52 26.44 -4.31
N LYS A 254 -1.11 27.68 -4.58
CA LYS A 254 -0.76 28.18 -5.92
C LYS A 254 0.14 27.22 -6.70
N LYS A 255 1.17 26.69 -6.03
CA LYS A 255 2.12 25.72 -6.62
C LYS A 255 1.43 24.42 -7.05
N THR A 256 0.53 23.90 -6.21
CA THR A 256 -0.24 22.68 -6.53
C THR A 256 -1.12 22.88 -7.76
N VAL A 257 -1.75 24.05 -7.89
CA VAL A 257 -2.57 24.38 -9.06
C VAL A 257 -1.69 24.53 -10.31
N ALA A 258 -0.59 25.28 -10.22
CA ALA A 258 0.31 25.56 -11.34
C ALA A 258 1.08 24.33 -11.85
N ASP A 259 1.66 23.53 -10.95
CA ASP A 259 2.51 22.38 -11.31
C ASP A 259 1.69 21.09 -11.43
N GLY A 260 0.44 21.12 -10.94
CA GLY A 260 -0.38 19.92 -10.82
C GLY A 260 -1.60 19.92 -11.73
N TYR A 261 -2.50 20.86 -11.52
CA TYR A 261 -3.81 20.90 -12.19
C TYR A 261 -3.72 21.47 -13.60
N LEU A 262 -2.90 22.50 -13.79
CA LEU A 262 -2.80 23.21 -15.06
C LEU A 262 -2.06 22.45 -16.18
N PRO A 263 -0.99 21.66 -15.92
CA PRO A 263 -0.27 20.95 -16.98
C PRO A 263 -1.12 20.02 -17.85
N PRO A 264 -1.99 19.13 -17.33
CA PRO A 264 -2.82 18.29 -18.20
C PRO A 264 -3.75 19.10 -19.10
N VAL A 265 -4.33 20.19 -18.58
CA VAL A 265 -5.22 21.08 -19.37
C VAL A 265 -4.44 21.82 -20.46
N LYS A 266 -3.20 22.26 -20.17
CA LYS A 266 -2.32 22.87 -21.18
C LYS A 266 -1.98 21.91 -22.32
N VAL A 267 -1.74 20.64 -22.00
CA VAL A 267 -1.47 19.60 -23.00
C VAL A 267 -2.69 19.36 -23.87
N ILE A 268 -3.88 19.24 -23.27
CA ILE A 268 -5.14 19.03 -24.02
C ILE A 268 -5.43 20.21 -24.96
N LEU A 269 -5.29 21.45 -24.46
CA LEU A 269 -5.50 22.65 -25.28
C LEU A 269 -4.39 22.86 -26.33
N GLY A 270 -3.18 22.35 -26.08
CA GLY A 270 -2.14 22.28 -27.10
C GLY A 270 -2.53 21.33 -28.22
N LEU A 271 -2.93 20.10 -27.89
CA LEU A 271 -3.40 19.12 -28.87
C LEU A 271 -4.59 19.63 -29.67
N ALA A 272 -5.55 20.29 -29.01
CA ALA A 272 -6.70 20.87 -29.70
C ALA A 272 -6.32 21.98 -30.68
N TYR A 273 -5.28 22.75 -30.37
CA TYR A 273 -4.75 23.77 -31.27
C TYR A 273 -3.98 23.14 -32.44
N ASP A 274 -3.17 22.12 -32.17
CA ASP A 274 -2.41 21.39 -33.20
C ASP A 274 -3.35 20.62 -34.15
N ASP A 275 -4.49 20.14 -33.66
CA ASP A 275 -5.55 19.51 -34.46
C ASP A 275 -6.50 20.54 -35.13
N GLU A 276 -6.21 21.84 -35.04
CA GLU A 276 -7.00 22.95 -35.60
C GLU A 276 -8.46 23.03 -35.11
N LEU A 277 -8.79 22.39 -33.99
CA LEU A 277 -10.12 22.43 -33.37
C LEU A 277 -10.41 23.79 -32.72
N ILE A 278 -9.36 24.51 -32.31
CA ILE A 278 -9.43 25.85 -31.75
C ILE A 278 -8.49 26.79 -32.50
N GLN A 279 -8.96 28.01 -32.77
CA GLN A 279 -8.19 29.00 -33.51
C GLN A 279 -6.99 29.56 -32.72
N SER A 280 -7.07 29.56 -31.39
CA SER A 280 -5.99 30.04 -30.52
C SER A 280 -5.98 29.27 -29.21
N ASN A 281 -4.79 29.02 -28.64
CA ASN A 281 -4.66 28.29 -27.39
C ASN A 281 -4.95 29.19 -26.17
N PRO A 282 -6.09 29.01 -25.46
CA PRO A 282 -6.48 29.87 -24.34
C PRO A 282 -5.59 29.66 -23.10
N SER A 283 -4.70 28.67 -23.06
CA SER A 283 -3.76 28.43 -21.96
C SER A 283 -2.37 29.07 -22.14
N SER A 284 -2.05 29.58 -23.34
CA SER A 284 -0.73 30.14 -23.67
C SER A 284 -0.39 31.38 -22.84
N GLY A 285 0.62 31.30 -21.97
CA GLY A 285 0.98 32.41 -21.07
C GLY A 285 0.06 32.58 -19.86
N LEU A 286 -0.82 31.61 -19.57
CA LEU A 286 -1.65 31.63 -18.36
C LEU A 286 -0.75 31.57 -17.10
N LYS A 287 -0.89 32.58 -16.23
CA LYS A 287 -0.22 32.66 -14.93
C LYS A 287 -1.25 32.50 -13.82
N VAL A 288 -1.08 31.49 -12.97
CA VAL A 288 -1.91 31.29 -11.78
C VAL A 288 -1.66 32.44 -10.81
N ARG A 289 -2.72 33.16 -10.42
CA ARG A 289 -2.67 34.24 -9.43
C ARG A 289 -3.22 33.72 -8.11
N GLY A 290 -2.51 33.95 -7.02
CA GLY A 290 -2.91 33.49 -5.69
C GLY A 290 -1.88 33.86 -4.63
N PRO A 291 -2.26 33.79 -3.34
CA PRO A 291 -1.35 34.06 -2.24
C PRO A 291 -0.16 33.10 -2.30
N SER A 292 1.05 33.63 -2.10
CA SER A 292 2.23 32.81 -1.92
C SER A 292 2.08 31.99 -0.66
N ALA A 293 2.56 30.75 -0.69
CA ALA A 293 2.57 29.92 0.51
C ALA A 293 3.45 30.62 1.58
N VAL A 294 2.91 30.80 2.77
CA VAL A 294 3.68 31.30 3.92
C VAL A 294 4.66 30.19 4.32
N MET A 295 5.95 30.50 4.26
CA MET A 295 6.99 29.58 4.72
C MET A 295 7.01 29.63 6.25
N VAL A 296 6.47 28.60 6.90
CA VAL A 296 6.35 28.54 8.37
C VAL A 296 7.67 28.14 9.04
N ARG A 297 8.53 27.41 8.31
CA ARG A 297 9.88 27.03 8.72
C ARG A 297 10.77 26.89 7.48
N ASP A 298 12.07 26.91 7.69
CA ASP A 298 13.04 26.60 6.64
C ASP A 298 12.84 25.17 6.10
N ARG A 299 13.18 24.99 4.83
CA ARG A 299 13.00 23.69 4.15
C ARG A 299 14.00 22.65 4.64
N ASP A 300 15.14 23.10 5.08
CA ASP A 300 16.25 22.27 5.49
C ASP A 300 16.10 21.89 6.96
N LEU A 301 16.62 20.72 7.32
CA LEU A 301 16.69 20.30 8.72
C LEU A 301 17.84 21.04 9.38
N THR A 302 17.60 21.53 10.59
CA THR A 302 18.69 22.00 11.45
C THR A 302 19.54 20.82 11.90
N ASP A 303 20.80 21.07 12.29
CA ASP A 303 21.70 20.02 12.76
C ASP A 303 21.11 19.26 13.96
N ASP A 304 20.45 19.96 14.88
CA ASP A 304 19.78 19.36 16.04
C ASP A 304 18.61 18.45 15.64
N GLU A 305 17.78 18.88 14.68
CA GLU A 305 16.70 18.04 14.13
C GLU A 305 17.27 16.80 13.43
N ALA A 306 18.33 16.97 12.64
CA ALA A 306 19.00 15.87 11.95
C ALA A 306 19.59 14.85 12.93
N ILE A 307 20.32 15.32 13.96
CA ILE A 307 20.86 14.48 15.03
C ILE A 307 19.72 13.75 15.78
N THR A 308 18.61 14.44 16.04
CA THR A 308 17.43 13.83 16.69
C THR A 308 16.85 12.70 15.86
N ILE A 309 16.68 12.90 14.55
CA ILE A 309 16.19 11.87 13.63
C ILE A 309 17.16 10.68 13.54
N LEU A 310 18.46 10.94 13.43
CA LEU A 310 19.49 9.90 13.33
C LEU A 310 19.65 9.10 14.64
N ARG A 311 19.50 9.73 15.80
CA ARG A 311 19.43 9.02 17.09
C ARG A 311 18.15 8.19 17.22
N GLY A 312 17.03 8.73 16.75
CA GLY A 312 15.75 8.04 16.73
C GLY A 312 15.74 6.79 15.83
N SER A 313 16.48 6.81 14.72
CA SER A 313 16.59 5.63 13.83
C SER A 313 17.34 4.45 14.48
N LEU A 314 18.17 4.70 15.49
CA LEU A 314 18.91 3.67 16.23
C LEU A 314 18.12 3.05 17.38
N GLN A 315 16.97 3.64 17.76
CA GLN A 315 16.12 3.12 18.82
C GLN A 315 15.42 1.81 18.42
N PRO A 316 15.02 0.97 19.38
CA PRO A 316 14.23 -0.23 19.13
C PRO A 316 12.98 0.08 18.30
N GLN A 317 12.77 -0.65 17.21
CA GLN A 317 11.61 -0.49 16.35
C GLN A 317 10.45 -1.34 16.88
N SER A 318 9.21 -0.91 16.60
CA SER A 318 8.02 -1.66 17.02
C SER A 318 8.01 -3.07 16.42
N GLU A 319 7.64 -4.06 17.24
CA GLU A 319 7.44 -5.46 16.82
C GLU A 319 6.36 -5.63 15.73
N ARG A 320 5.55 -4.60 15.49
CA ARG A 320 4.57 -4.56 14.40
C ARG A 320 5.19 -4.32 13.02
N LEU A 321 6.44 -3.84 12.96
CA LEU A 321 7.14 -3.66 11.68
C LEU A 321 7.78 -4.98 11.25
N SER A 322 7.76 -5.24 9.96
CA SER A 322 8.55 -6.35 9.41
C SER A 322 10.04 -6.11 9.69
N PRO A 323 10.85 -7.18 9.85
CA PRO A 323 12.29 -7.06 10.05
C PRO A 323 12.98 -6.19 8.99
N GLU A 324 12.51 -6.28 7.75
CA GLU A 324 12.98 -5.51 6.60
C GLU A 324 12.74 -4.00 6.79
N HIS A 325 11.52 -3.63 7.20
CA HIS A 325 11.18 -2.24 7.45
C HIS A 325 11.90 -1.67 8.68
N ALA A 326 12.15 -2.50 9.70
CA ALA A 326 12.94 -2.11 10.86
C ALA A 326 14.39 -1.77 10.46
N LEU A 327 15.01 -2.61 9.62
CA LEU A 327 16.35 -2.35 9.08
C LEU A 327 16.37 -1.11 8.17
N ALA A 328 15.37 -0.94 7.31
CA ALA A 328 15.27 0.23 6.44
C ALA A 328 15.16 1.53 7.25
N ARG A 329 14.32 1.58 8.28
CA ARG A 329 14.20 2.76 9.15
C ARG A 329 15.48 3.06 9.92
N ARG A 330 16.26 2.03 10.25
CA ARG A 330 17.56 2.18 10.92
C ARG A 330 18.63 2.76 10.00
N TRP A 331 18.79 2.22 8.79
CA TRP A 331 19.95 2.53 7.95
C TRP A 331 19.71 3.62 6.90
N VAL A 332 18.51 3.73 6.33
CA VAL A 332 18.23 4.67 5.24
C VAL A 332 18.52 6.13 5.63
N PRO A 333 18.13 6.63 6.83
CA PRO A 333 18.45 8.01 7.22
C PRO A 333 19.95 8.30 7.26
N TRP A 334 20.77 7.35 7.73
CA TRP A 334 22.22 7.50 7.79
C TRP A 334 22.84 7.54 6.40
N LEU A 335 22.41 6.66 5.50
CA LEU A 335 22.90 6.61 4.12
C LEU A 335 22.53 7.90 3.36
N CYS A 336 21.30 8.38 3.50
CA CYS A 336 20.87 9.64 2.90
C CYS A 336 21.66 10.83 3.46
N ALA A 337 21.92 10.87 4.77
CA ALA A 337 22.71 11.94 5.39
C ALA A 337 24.17 11.95 4.90
N TYR A 338 24.77 10.77 4.70
CA TYR A 338 26.17 10.66 4.27
C TYR A 338 26.36 10.94 2.76
N THR A 339 25.42 10.53 1.93
CA THR A 339 25.57 10.56 0.45
C THR A 339 24.80 11.68 -0.24
N GLY A 340 23.80 12.26 0.41
CA GLY A 340 22.86 13.18 -0.23
C GLY A 340 21.89 12.54 -1.24
N ALA A 341 21.87 11.20 -1.35
CA ALA A 341 20.99 10.50 -2.27
C ALA A 341 19.52 10.56 -1.82
N ARG A 342 18.58 10.51 -2.78
CA ARG A 342 17.15 10.48 -2.46
C ARG A 342 16.76 9.13 -1.88
N VAL A 343 15.76 9.12 -0.99
CA VAL A 343 15.22 7.88 -0.39
C VAL A 343 14.85 6.84 -1.46
N ALA A 344 14.24 7.27 -2.56
CA ALA A 344 13.86 6.37 -3.66
C ALA A 344 15.05 5.73 -4.38
N GLU A 345 16.22 6.36 -4.37
CA GLU A 345 17.46 5.83 -4.93
C GLU A 345 18.08 4.80 -3.98
N MET A 346 17.95 5.02 -2.66
CA MET A 346 18.43 4.11 -1.59
C MET A 346 17.57 2.86 -1.40
N THR A 347 16.29 2.91 -1.79
CA THR A 347 15.37 1.76 -1.67
C THR A 347 14.93 1.24 -3.04
N PRO A 348 15.83 0.58 -3.81
CA PRO A 348 15.44 -0.01 -5.07
C PRO A 348 14.46 -1.18 -4.84
N THR A 349 13.29 -1.12 -5.46
CA THR A 349 12.25 -2.16 -5.39
C THR A 349 12.67 -3.53 -5.93
N ALA A 350 13.83 -3.61 -6.61
CA ALA A 350 14.35 -4.83 -7.19
C ALA A 350 15.00 -5.78 -6.15
N CYS A 351 15.67 -5.24 -5.12
CA CYS A 351 16.43 -6.08 -4.18
C CYS A 351 15.52 -6.81 -3.16
N TRP A 352 14.36 -6.23 -2.86
CA TRP A 352 13.43 -6.78 -1.85
C TRP A 352 12.52 -7.90 -2.36
N ARG A 353 12.47 -8.16 -3.68
CA ARG A 353 11.64 -9.25 -4.23
C ARG A 353 12.21 -10.65 -4.01
N HIS A 354 13.51 -10.78 -3.71
CA HIS A 354 14.14 -12.09 -3.51
C HIS A 354 13.94 -12.68 -2.12
N THR A 355 13.67 -11.88 -1.09
CA THR A 355 13.47 -12.40 0.27
C THR A 355 12.01 -12.80 0.57
N ALA A 356 11.04 -12.23 -0.14
CA ALA A 356 9.62 -12.55 0.06
C ALA A 356 9.15 -13.86 -0.64
N GLY A 357 9.99 -14.47 -1.50
CA GLY A 357 9.64 -15.67 -2.27
C GLY A 357 9.77 -17.00 -1.53
N ALA A 358 10.45 -17.06 -0.38
CA ALA A 358 10.79 -18.33 0.28
C ALA A 358 9.76 -18.81 1.33
N ARG A 359 8.66 -18.09 1.59
CA ARG A 359 7.60 -18.53 2.52
C ARG A 359 6.22 -18.16 2.01
N ARG A 360 5.77 -18.83 0.95
CA ARG A 360 4.33 -19.00 0.70
C ARG A 360 4.06 -20.20 -0.19
N VAL A 361 4.28 -21.41 0.32
CA VAL A 361 3.51 -22.57 -0.12
C VAL A 361 2.17 -22.47 0.59
N GLY A 362 1.28 -21.67 0.02
CA GLY A 362 -0.07 -21.50 0.52
C GLY A 362 -0.96 -22.63 0.02
N CYS A 363 -1.70 -23.23 0.95
CA CYS A 363 -3.03 -23.74 0.68
C CYS A 363 -3.79 -22.73 -0.21
N ALA A 364 -4.22 -23.18 -1.38
CA ALA A 364 -5.08 -22.39 -2.26
C ALA A 364 -6.52 -22.52 -1.76
N CYS A 365 -7.08 -21.43 -1.25
CA CYS A 365 -8.52 -21.24 -1.15
C CYS A 365 -8.98 -20.51 -2.43
N ASP A 366 -9.80 -21.19 -3.24
CA ASP A 366 -10.48 -20.68 -4.42
C ASP A 366 -11.52 -19.59 -4.03
N PRO A 367 -11.63 -18.43 -4.73
CA PRO A 367 -12.57 -17.37 -4.38
C PRO A 367 -14.04 -17.64 -4.76
N ARG A 368 -14.41 -18.85 -5.18
CA ARG A 368 -15.82 -19.19 -5.47
C ARG A 368 -16.29 -20.35 -4.60
N GLY A 369 -16.97 -20.00 -3.51
CA GLY A 369 -17.63 -20.96 -2.61
C GLY A 369 -18.58 -21.90 -3.33
N ARG A 370 -18.08 -23.07 -3.71
CA ARG A 370 -18.85 -24.28 -4.00
C ARG A 370 -18.11 -25.48 -3.42
N ILE A 371 -18.77 -26.15 -2.50
CA ILE A 371 -18.39 -27.45 -1.95
C ILE A 371 -18.47 -28.44 -3.11
N ASN A 372 -17.32 -28.93 -3.59
CA ASN A 372 -17.29 -30.00 -4.58
C ASN A 372 -17.23 -31.34 -3.84
N GLN A 373 -18.40 -31.92 -3.58
CA GLN A 373 -18.52 -33.34 -3.26
C GLN A 373 -18.33 -34.14 -4.55
N GLY A 374 -17.44 -35.12 -4.53
CA GLY A 374 -17.43 -36.22 -5.50
C GLY A 374 -16.35 -36.15 -6.58
N ARG A 375 -15.27 -36.89 -6.35
CA ARG A 375 -14.68 -37.78 -7.35
C ARG A 375 -13.88 -38.87 -6.63
N GLN A 376 -14.44 -40.08 -6.66
CA GLN A 376 -13.77 -41.32 -6.29
C GLN A 376 -12.61 -41.56 -7.28
N GLY A 377 -11.40 -41.72 -6.74
CA GLY A 377 -10.25 -42.31 -7.42
C GLY A 377 -9.95 -43.69 -6.80
N PRO A 378 -9.25 -44.59 -7.51
CA PRO A 378 -9.41 -46.02 -7.37
C PRO A 378 -8.79 -46.58 -6.08
N SER A 379 -9.44 -47.63 -5.58
CA SER A 379 -9.10 -48.43 -4.41
C SER A 379 -7.67 -48.97 -4.46
N CYS A 380 -6.85 -48.63 -3.46
CA CYS A 380 -5.72 -49.45 -3.08
C CYS A 380 -6.24 -50.68 -2.30
N ALA A 381 -6.07 -51.86 -2.88
CA ALA A 381 -6.32 -53.13 -2.20
C ALA A 381 -5.23 -53.39 -1.14
N PRO A 382 -5.58 -53.94 0.04
CA PRO A 382 -4.59 -54.35 1.04
C PRO A 382 -4.03 -55.73 0.70
N ALA A 383 -2.71 -55.83 0.55
CA ALA A 383 -2.01 -57.12 0.60
C ALA A 383 -1.92 -57.56 2.08
N SER A 384 -2.46 -58.74 2.37
CA SER A 384 -2.36 -59.43 3.65
C SER A 384 -1.01 -60.16 3.83
N PRO A 385 -0.68 -60.60 5.05
CA PRO A 385 0.67 -60.99 5.48
C PRO A 385 0.91 -62.51 5.50
N PHE A 386 2.20 -62.91 5.61
CA PHE A 386 2.75 -64.28 5.73
C PHE A 386 2.61 -65.14 4.44
N ASP A 387 3.60 -65.85 3.92
CA ASP A 387 4.79 -66.52 4.50
C ASP A 387 6.13 -66.13 3.84
#